data_AF-A0A419QJ96-F1
#
_entry.id   AF-A0A419QJ96-F1
#
_cell.length_a   1.000
_cell.length_b   1.000
_cell.length_c   1.000
_cell.angle_alpha   90.00
_cell.angle_beta   90.00
_cell.angle_gamma   90.00
#
_symmetry.space_group_name_H-M   'P 1'
#
loop_
_entity.id
_entity.type
_entity.pdbx_description
1 polymer ?
#
loop_
_entity_poly.entity_id
_entity_poly.type
_entity_poly.pdbx_seq_one_letter_code
_entity_poly.pdbx_strand_id
1 'polypeptide(L)'
;MVGLRVKHILLELKYHSPFTLIGTVFGLVIAIAFSFFTWLPSNIADIVFHTLHPFHIFLSSVATTAVFWKHKKKIFEVFPVGIVGSIGICSISDIVIPYLGLLPLEKIRFHLCVLVHPQLIFSSAIAGVFVGVFLTNLTKKLSLFSHGSHVLVSALASTFYITAFGSLSLIQILPIAFAVIFVAVLIPCCTSDIVFPMLFIGKAFETEPTAHKIFVKKKLR
;
A
#
# COMPACT_ATOMS: atom_id res chain seq x y z
N MET A 1 9.60 -22.80 14.70
CA MET A 1 9.95 -21.75 13.70
C MET A 1 8.74 -20.99 13.15
N VAL A 2 7.60 -21.63 12.84
CA VAL A 2 6.38 -20.94 12.33
C VAL A 2 5.81 -19.92 13.34
N GLY A 3 5.74 -20.28 14.63
CA GLY A 3 5.19 -19.40 15.68
C GLY A 3 5.97 -18.10 15.92
N LEU A 4 7.28 -18.05 15.63
CA LEU A 4 8.09 -16.83 15.73
C LEU A 4 7.82 -15.84 14.59
N ARG A 5 7.54 -16.36 13.38
CA ARG A 5 7.20 -15.54 12.20
C ARG A 5 5.82 -14.89 12.32
N VAL A 6 4.83 -15.63 12.82
CA VAL A 6 3.47 -15.10 13.02
C VAL A 6 3.45 -14.02 14.11
N LYS A 7 4.15 -14.23 15.24
CA LYS A 7 4.28 -13.20 16.29
C LYS A 7 4.93 -11.92 15.78
N HIS A 8 5.94 -12.05 14.91
CA HIS A 8 6.60 -10.90 14.30
C HIS A 8 5.65 -10.11 13.39
N ILE A 9 4.91 -10.81 12.51
CA ILE A 9 3.92 -10.17 11.63
C ILE A 9 2.83 -9.48 12.45
N LEU A 10 2.27 -10.13 13.47
CA LEU A 10 1.25 -9.53 14.34
C LEU A 10 1.75 -8.29 15.09
N LEU A 11 2.99 -8.31 15.57
CA LEU A 11 3.62 -7.14 16.18
C LEU A 11 3.73 -6.00 15.18
N GLU A 12 4.22 -6.27 13.98
CA GLU A 12 4.35 -5.27 12.93
C GLU A 12 2.97 -4.70 12.53
N LEU A 13 1.93 -5.52 12.33
CA LEU A 13 0.57 -5.01 12.11
C LEU A 13 0.09 -4.10 13.25
N LYS A 14 0.35 -4.47 14.52
CA LYS A 14 -0.03 -3.66 15.67
C LYS A 14 0.67 -2.30 15.69
N TYR A 15 1.93 -2.23 15.25
CA TYR A 15 2.67 -0.97 15.16
C TYR A 15 2.21 -0.09 13.98
N HIS A 16 1.73 -0.69 12.90
CA HIS A 16 1.29 0.03 11.70
C HIS A 16 -0.20 0.38 11.70
N SER A 17 -1.00 -0.23 12.57
CA SER A 17 -2.43 0.04 12.70
C SER A 17 -2.77 1.52 12.98
N PRO A 18 -2.02 2.31 13.79
CA PRO A 18 -2.36 3.71 14.02
C PRO A 18 -2.20 4.58 12.78
N PHE A 19 -1.16 4.33 11.98
CA PHE A 19 -0.94 5.04 10.72
C PHE A 19 -2.02 4.69 9.69
N THR A 20 -2.38 3.41 9.62
CA THR A 20 -3.47 2.95 8.74
C THR A 20 -4.81 3.53 9.17
N LEU A 21 -5.06 3.63 10.48
CA LEU A 21 -6.27 4.26 11.04
C LEU A 21 -6.36 5.73 10.59
N ILE A 22 -5.29 6.50 10.82
CA ILE A 22 -5.24 7.92 10.44
C ILE A 22 -5.42 8.06 8.92
N GLY A 23 -4.75 7.24 8.12
CA GLY A 23 -4.88 7.26 6.67
C GLY A 23 -6.28 6.92 6.18
N THR A 24 -6.93 5.92 6.80
CA THR A 24 -8.31 5.53 6.48
C THR A 24 -9.30 6.64 6.80
N VAL A 25 -9.20 7.23 7.99
CA VAL A 25 -10.05 8.37 8.39
C VAL A 25 -9.82 9.55 7.45
N PHE A 26 -8.56 9.87 7.15
CA PHE A 26 -8.21 10.97 6.26
C PHE A 26 -8.75 10.75 4.84
N GLY A 27 -8.63 9.53 4.30
CA GLY A 27 -9.17 9.16 3.00
C GLY A 27 -10.68 9.33 2.92
N LEU A 28 -11.41 8.80 3.91
CA LEU A 28 -12.86 8.93 4.01
C LEU A 28 -13.30 10.39 4.11
N VAL A 29 -12.66 11.18 4.99
CA VAL A 29 -12.99 12.60 5.18
C VAL A 29 -12.79 13.38 3.88
N ILE A 30 -11.68 13.14 3.17
CA ILE A 30 -11.43 13.83 1.88
C ILE A 30 -12.45 13.43 0.83
N ALA A 31 -12.73 12.15 0.65
CA ALA A 31 -13.69 11.68 -0.36
C ALA A 31 -15.11 12.18 -0.05
N ILE A 32 -15.51 12.18 1.22
CA ILE A 32 -16.78 12.76 1.67
C ILE A 32 -16.79 14.27 1.41
N ALA A 33 -15.72 15.00 1.74
CA ALA A 33 -15.63 16.43 1.46
C ALA A 33 -15.82 16.74 -0.04
N PHE A 34 -15.23 15.94 -0.93
CA PHE A 34 -15.39 16.08 -2.37
C PHE A 34 -16.86 15.99 -2.80
N SER A 35 -17.66 15.15 -2.14
CA SER A 35 -19.10 15.02 -2.46
C SER A 35 -19.92 16.28 -2.14
N PHE A 36 -19.43 17.17 -1.27
CA PHE A 36 -20.09 18.44 -0.95
C PHE A 36 -19.76 19.57 -1.94
N PHE A 37 -18.67 19.44 -2.71
CA PHE A 37 -18.25 20.46 -3.66
C PHE A 37 -18.90 20.22 -5.03
N THR A 38 -20.07 20.81 -5.25
CA THR A 38 -20.86 20.66 -6.48
C THR A 38 -20.21 21.23 -7.75
N TRP A 39 -19.15 22.05 -7.60
CA TRP A 39 -18.35 22.52 -8.74
C TRP A 39 -17.41 21.45 -9.31
N LEU A 40 -17.22 20.32 -8.61
CA LEU A 40 -16.26 19.31 -9.04
C LEU A 40 -16.87 18.50 -10.18
N PRO A 41 -16.08 18.10 -11.19
CA PRO A 41 -16.55 17.20 -12.22
C PRO A 41 -17.10 15.89 -11.63
N SER A 42 -18.16 15.33 -12.21
CA SER A 42 -18.76 14.08 -11.73
C SER A 42 -17.81 12.88 -11.80
N ASN A 43 -16.78 12.94 -12.65
CA ASN A 43 -15.72 11.93 -12.76
C ASN A 43 -14.49 12.24 -11.89
N ILE A 44 -14.54 13.20 -10.97
CA ILE A 44 -13.38 13.58 -10.15
C ILE A 44 -12.84 12.40 -9.34
N ALA A 45 -13.71 11.56 -8.78
CA ALA A 45 -13.30 10.39 -8.01
C ALA A 45 -12.52 9.38 -8.87
N ASP A 46 -12.96 9.18 -10.11
CA ASP A 46 -12.28 8.32 -11.09
C ASP A 46 -10.89 8.87 -11.45
N ILE A 47 -10.78 10.17 -11.73
CA ILE A 47 -9.50 10.84 -12.01
C ILE A 47 -8.54 10.70 -10.82
N VAL A 48 -9.03 10.95 -9.60
CA VAL A 48 -8.22 10.87 -8.39
C VAL A 48 -7.76 9.43 -8.15
N PHE A 49 -8.63 8.44 -8.32
CA PHE A 49 -8.25 7.04 -8.23
C PHE A 49 -7.16 6.66 -9.26
N HIS A 50 -7.35 7.02 -10.54
CA HIS A 50 -6.37 6.78 -11.60
C HIS A 50 -5.04 7.54 -11.43
N THR A 51 -4.99 8.52 -10.53
CA THR A 51 -3.76 9.20 -10.15
C THR A 51 -3.10 8.52 -8.94
N LEU A 52 -3.90 8.21 -7.91
CA LEU A 52 -3.41 7.68 -6.64
C LEU A 52 -2.96 6.22 -6.74
N HIS A 53 -3.68 5.37 -7.47
CA HIS A 53 -3.34 3.95 -7.54
C HIS A 53 -1.98 3.70 -8.23
N PRO A 54 -1.68 4.31 -9.40
CA PRO A 54 -0.32 4.22 -9.97
C PRO A 54 0.74 4.87 -9.07
N PHE A 55 0.41 5.94 -8.36
CA PHE A 55 1.34 6.57 -7.42
C PHE A 55 1.63 5.66 -6.21
N HIS A 56 0.63 4.94 -5.70
CA HIS A 56 0.81 3.91 -4.69
C HIS A 56 1.74 2.80 -5.19
N ILE A 57 1.50 2.28 -6.41
CA ILE A 57 2.36 1.26 -7.02
C ILE A 57 3.81 1.74 -7.16
N PHE A 58 4.00 3.00 -7.57
CA PHE A 58 5.32 3.61 -7.63
C PHE A 58 6.00 3.61 -6.25
N LEU A 59 5.34 4.13 -5.21
CA LEU A 59 5.89 4.19 -3.85
C LEU A 59 6.16 2.80 -3.27
N SER A 60 5.26 1.84 -3.49
CA SER A 60 5.45 0.45 -3.09
C SER A 60 6.65 -0.18 -3.80
N SER A 61 6.83 0.12 -5.09
CA SER A 61 7.96 -0.41 -5.89
C SER A 61 9.29 0.15 -5.38
N VAL A 62 9.33 1.44 -5.03
CA VAL A 62 10.50 2.07 -4.37
C VAL A 62 10.82 1.37 -3.06
N ALA A 63 9.82 1.16 -2.19
CA ALA A 63 10.01 0.53 -0.89
C ALA A 63 10.50 -0.92 -1.01
N THR A 64 9.80 -1.74 -1.79
CA THR A 64 10.10 -3.16 -2.03
C THR A 64 11.51 -3.33 -2.61
N THR A 65 11.85 -2.52 -3.62
CA THR A 65 13.17 -2.51 -4.26
C THR A 65 14.26 -2.10 -3.28
N ALA A 66 14.05 -1.04 -2.50
CA ALA A 66 15.06 -0.55 -1.55
C ALA A 66 15.38 -1.60 -0.47
N VAL A 67 14.35 -2.29 0.04
CA VAL A 67 14.53 -3.38 1.01
C VAL A 67 15.30 -4.54 0.38
N PHE A 68 14.94 -4.98 -0.82
CA PHE A 68 15.63 -6.06 -1.51
C PHE A 68 17.09 -5.69 -1.83
N TRP A 69 17.31 -4.53 -2.44
CA TRP A 69 18.63 -4.06 -2.90
C TRP A 69 19.63 -3.90 -1.75
N LYS A 70 19.15 -3.53 -0.56
CA LYS A 70 19.98 -3.44 0.65
C LYS A 70 20.59 -4.78 1.07
N HIS A 71 19.90 -5.89 0.80
CA HIS A 71 20.35 -7.23 1.17
C HIS A 71 20.98 -7.98 -0.01
N LYS A 72 20.48 -7.75 -1.23
CA LYS A 72 20.88 -8.47 -2.44
C LYS A 72 20.95 -7.52 -3.64
N LYS A 73 22.17 -7.12 -4.00
CA LYS A 73 22.45 -6.17 -5.10
C LYS A 73 22.46 -6.83 -6.49
N LYS A 74 21.42 -7.62 -6.80
CA LYS A 74 21.30 -8.30 -8.10
C LYS A 74 20.20 -7.68 -8.94
N ILE A 75 20.60 -7.00 -10.01
CA ILE A 75 19.69 -6.29 -10.92
C ILE A 75 18.63 -7.21 -11.54
N PHE A 76 19.01 -8.41 -11.98
CA PHE A 76 18.04 -9.32 -12.61
C PHE A 76 16.98 -9.86 -11.64
N GLU A 77 17.29 -9.89 -10.34
CA GLU A 77 16.34 -10.37 -9.33
C GLU A 77 15.51 -9.22 -8.74
N VAL A 78 16.03 -7.98 -8.68
CA VAL A 78 15.30 -6.86 -8.08
C VAL A 78 14.12 -6.40 -8.94
N PHE A 79 14.24 -6.44 -10.27
CA PHE A 79 13.16 -6.04 -11.19
C PHE A 79 11.87 -6.86 -11.00
N PRO A 80 11.89 -8.19 -11.10
CA PRO A 80 10.67 -8.98 -10.91
C PRO A 80 10.13 -8.86 -9.48
N VAL A 81 10.99 -8.77 -8.46
CA VAL A 81 10.55 -8.60 -7.07
C VAL A 81 9.85 -7.26 -6.87
N GLY A 82 10.44 -6.15 -7.33
CA GLY A 82 9.83 -4.82 -7.19
C GLY A 82 8.53 -4.69 -7.98
N ILE A 83 8.49 -5.18 -9.23
CA ILE A 83 7.31 -5.06 -10.09
C ILE A 83 6.17 -5.95 -9.61
N VAL A 84 6.42 -7.25 -9.43
CA VAL A 84 5.36 -8.21 -9.06
C VAL A 84 4.89 -7.96 -7.63
N GLY A 85 5.82 -7.67 -6.72
CA GLY A 85 5.50 -7.36 -5.32
C GLY A 85 4.58 -6.17 -5.19
N SER A 86 4.81 -5.12 -5.96
CA SER A 86 4.02 -3.90 -5.87
C SER A 86 2.73 -3.96 -6.67
N ILE A 87 2.77 -4.35 -7.95
CA ILE A 87 1.56 -4.40 -8.78
C ILE A 87 0.53 -5.34 -8.15
N GLY A 88 0.95 -6.54 -7.72
CA GLY A 88 0.04 -7.51 -7.12
C GLY A 88 -0.58 -6.99 -5.83
N ILE A 89 0.26 -6.52 -4.90
CA ILE A 89 -0.21 -6.17 -3.56
C ILE A 89 -1.03 -4.87 -3.56
N CYS A 90 -0.60 -3.84 -4.31
CA CYS A 90 -1.38 -2.61 -4.46
C CYS A 90 -2.72 -2.87 -5.16
N SER A 91 -2.78 -3.79 -6.13
CA SER A 91 -4.07 -4.16 -6.75
C SER A 91 -4.97 -4.90 -5.76
N ILE A 92 -4.40 -5.76 -4.90
CA ILE A 92 -5.16 -6.46 -3.88
C ILE A 92 -5.74 -5.46 -2.85
N SER A 93 -4.92 -4.52 -2.35
CA SER A 93 -5.35 -3.53 -1.36
C SER A 93 -6.34 -2.52 -1.92
N ASP A 94 -6.06 -1.96 -3.09
CA ASP A 94 -6.80 -0.78 -3.56
C ASP A 94 -8.07 -1.14 -4.33
N ILE A 95 -8.15 -2.37 -4.86
CA ILE A 95 -9.19 -2.79 -5.80
C ILE A 95 -9.87 -4.07 -5.31
N VAL A 96 -9.13 -5.17 -5.15
CA VAL A 96 -9.74 -6.51 -4.93
C VAL A 96 -10.45 -6.59 -3.59
N ILE A 97 -9.80 -6.21 -2.49
CA ILE A 97 -10.42 -6.26 -1.15
C ILE A 97 -11.58 -5.27 -1.04
N PRO A 98 -11.46 -3.99 -1.45
CA PRO A 98 -12.60 -3.05 -1.48
C PRO A 98 -13.78 -3.57 -2.30
N TYR A 99 -13.51 -4.13 -3.48
CA TYR A 99 -14.53 -4.74 -4.34
C TYR A 99 -15.25 -5.90 -3.65
N LEU A 100 -14.52 -6.89 -3.15
CA LEU A 100 -15.10 -8.08 -2.52
C LEU A 100 -15.79 -7.76 -1.18
N GLY A 101 -15.22 -6.84 -0.40
CA GLY A 101 -15.73 -6.45 0.92
C GLY A 101 -17.08 -5.73 0.86
N LEU A 102 -17.38 -5.05 -0.25
CA LEU A 102 -18.63 -4.30 -0.43
C LEU A 102 -19.63 -4.99 -1.36
N LEU A 103 -19.22 -6.03 -2.09
CA LEU A 103 -20.07 -6.79 -3.01
C LEU A 103 -21.43 -7.25 -2.41
N PRO A 104 -21.54 -7.64 -1.12
CA PRO A 104 -22.82 -8.02 -0.53
C PRO A 104 -23.81 -6.86 -0.32
N LEU A 105 -23.32 -5.61 -0.30
CA LEU A 105 -24.09 -4.42 0.08
C LEU A 105 -24.29 -3.44 -1.09
N GLU A 106 -23.39 -3.46 -2.06
CA GLU A 106 -23.32 -2.46 -3.10
C GLU A 106 -23.00 -3.07 -4.47
N LYS A 107 -23.58 -2.49 -5.52
CA LYS A 107 -23.15 -2.74 -6.89
C LYS A 107 -21.91 -1.90 -7.20
N ILE A 108 -20.74 -2.50 -7.02
CA ILE A 108 -19.47 -1.90 -7.39
C ILE A 108 -18.98 -2.50 -8.72
N ARG A 109 -18.52 -1.65 -9.66
CA ARG A 109 -17.95 -2.13 -10.93
C ARG A 109 -16.51 -2.59 -10.69
N PHE A 110 -16.19 -3.82 -11.09
CA PHE A 110 -14.81 -4.29 -11.03
C PHE A 110 -13.95 -3.56 -12.06
N HIS A 111 -12.99 -2.76 -11.60
CA HIS A 111 -12.07 -2.03 -12.46
C HIS A 111 -10.63 -2.33 -12.04
N LEU A 112 -9.96 -3.21 -12.79
CA LEU A 112 -8.59 -3.61 -12.50
C LEU A 112 -7.61 -2.85 -13.40
N CYS A 113 -6.93 -1.84 -12.85
CA CYS A 113 -6.06 -0.96 -13.65
C CYS A 113 -4.93 -1.70 -14.36
N VAL A 114 -4.46 -2.83 -13.83
CA VAL A 114 -3.43 -3.66 -14.49
C VAL A 114 -3.90 -4.18 -15.85
N LEU A 115 -5.20 -4.47 -15.99
CA LEU A 115 -5.79 -4.95 -17.23
C LEU A 115 -6.29 -3.82 -18.12
N VAL A 116 -6.86 -2.76 -17.52
CA VAL A 116 -7.45 -1.65 -18.28
C VAL A 116 -6.40 -0.64 -18.73
N HIS A 117 -5.42 -0.34 -17.87
CA HIS A 117 -4.38 0.66 -18.08
C HIS A 117 -2.97 0.08 -17.83
N PRO A 118 -2.57 -1.01 -18.52
CA PRO A 118 -1.32 -1.71 -18.25
C PRO A 118 -0.10 -0.78 -18.37
N GLN A 119 -0.06 0.06 -19.41
CA GLN A 119 1.07 0.97 -19.63
C GLN A 119 1.30 1.90 -18.44
N LEU A 120 0.23 2.45 -17.85
CA LEU A 120 0.33 3.34 -16.68
C LEU A 120 0.89 2.59 -15.48
N ILE A 121 0.35 1.40 -15.19
CA ILE A 121 0.75 0.58 -14.04
C ILE A 121 2.19 0.08 -14.16
N PHE A 122 2.56 -0.49 -15.30
CA PHE A 122 3.92 -0.98 -15.53
C PHE A 122 4.93 0.17 -15.56
N SER A 123 4.61 1.32 -16.15
CA SER A 123 5.51 2.48 -16.15
C SER A 123 5.78 2.99 -14.73
N SER A 124 4.76 3.08 -13.88
CA SER A 124 4.90 3.48 -12.48
C SER A 124 5.72 2.49 -11.67
N ALA A 125 5.49 1.19 -11.86
CA ALA A 125 6.26 0.14 -11.19
C ALA A 125 7.74 0.17 -11.59
N ILE A 126 8.02 0.22 -12.91
CA ILE A 126 9.37 0.28 -13.46
C ILE A 126 10.11 1.53 -12.96
N ALA A 127 9.45 2.70 -13.01
CA ALA A 127 10.00 3.95 -12.50
C ALA A 127 10.35 3.82 -11.00
N GLY A 128 9.46 3.21 -10.22
CA GLY A 128 9.67 2.98 -8.80
C GLY A 128 10.86 2.05 -8.51
N VAL A 129 11.06 1.00 -9.31
CA VAL A 129 12.25 0.13 -9.21
C VAL A 129 13.53 0.92 -9.47
N PHE A 130 13.60 1.70 -10.55
CA PHE A 130 14.80 2.51 -10.84
C PHE A 130 15.11 3.50 -9.72
N VAL A 131 14.09 4.21 -9.25
CA VAL A 131 14.20 5.16 -8.14
C VAL A 131 14.62 4.45 -6.85
N GLY A 132 14.08 3.26 -6.57
CA GLY A 132 14.46 2.45 -5.40
C GLY A 132 15.92 2.03 -5.43
N VAL A 133 16.44 1.55 -6.57
CA VAL A 133 17.86 1.20 -6.72
C VAL A 133 18.74 2.44 -6.55
N PHE A 134 18.39 3.55 -7.21
CA PHE A 134 19.17 4.78 -7.19
C PHE A 134 19.23 5.42 -5.80
N LEU A 135 18.07 5.62 -5.15
CA LEU A 135 17.99 6.27 -3.84
C LEU A 135 18.58 5.44 -2.70
N THR A 136 18.58 4.11 -2.82
CA THR A 136 19.24 3.22 -1.85
C THR A 136 20.76 3.42 -1.84
N ASN A 137 21.35 3.80 -2.98
CA ASN A 137 22.77 4.14 -3.05
C ASN A 137 23.09 5.50 -2.38
N LEU A 138 22.10 6.40 -2.30
CA LEU A 138 22.26 7.75 -1.73
C LEU A 138 21.88 7.84 -0.25
N THR A 139 20.84 7.13 0.20
CA THR A 139 20.31 7.29 1.56
C THR A 139 19.92 5.97 2.23
N LYS A 140 20.39 5.74 3.46
CA LYS A 140 20.07 4.53 4.24
C LYS A 140 18.69 4.56 4.92
N LYS A 141 17.96 5.67 4.87
CA LYS A 141 16.68 5.91 5.61
C LYS A 141 15.42 5.83 4.74
N LEU A 142 15.54 5.56 3.45
CA LEU A 142 14.44 5.71 2.49
C LEU A 142 13.22 4.82 2.77
N SER A 143 13.43 3.62 3.31
CA SER A 143 12.34 2.66 3.55
C SER A 143 11.27 3.16 4.53
N LEU A 144 11.64 4.02 5.49
CA LEU A 144 10.73 4.51 6.52
C LEU A 144 9.82 5.66 6.03
N PHE A 145 10.36 6.57 5.20
CA PHE A 145 9.56 7.67 4.66
C PHE A 145 8.58 7.18 3.58
N SER A 146 8.97 6.14 2.85
CA SER A 146 8.10 5.47 1.88
C SER A 146 6.95 4.73 2.54
N HIS A 147 7.12 4.24 3.79
CA HIS A 147 6.13 3.40 4.44
C HIS A 147 4.82 4.15 4.77
N GLY A 148 4.89 5.17 5.62
CA GLY A 148 3.68 5.94 5.98
C GLY A 148 3.02 6.63 4.77
N SER A 149 3.83 7.04 3.80
CA SER A 149 3.35 7.68 2.57
C SER A 149 2.54 6.71 1.69
N HIS A 150 3.04 5.50 1.42
CA HIS A 150 2.32 4.57 0.55
C HIS A 150 1.06 4.00 1.22
N VAL A 151 1.07 3.78 2.55
CA VAL A 151 -0.13 3.39 3.33
C VAL A 151 -1.22 4.46 3.23
N LEU A 152 -0.86 5.74 3.37
CA LEU A 152 -1.79 6.86 3.21
C LEU A 152 -2.36 6.91 1.78
N VAL A 153 -1.51 6.80 0.78
CA VAL A 153 -1.92 6.82 -0.63
C VAL A 153 -2.81 5.62 -0.96
N SER A 154 -2.54 4.43 -0.39
CA SER A 154 -3.40 3.25 -0.54
C SER A 154 -4.78 3.46 0.07
N ALA A 155 -4.86 4.06 1.26
CA ALA A 155 -6.15 4.37 1.89
C ALA A 155 -6.97 5.37 1.06
N LEU A 156 -6.31 6.42 0.53
CA LEU A 156 -6.95 7.35 -0.39
C LEU A 156 -7.39 6.65 -1.68
N ALA A 157 -6.51 5.84 -2.31
CA ALA A 157 -6.82 5.09 -3.53
C ALA A 157 -8.03 4.15 -3.33
N SER A 158 -8.04 3.37 -2.25
CA SER A 158 -9.14 2.47 -1.89
C SER A 158 -10.45 3.21 -1.68
N THR A 159 -10.41 4.38 -1.01
CA THR A 159 -11.59 5.20 -0.79
C THR A 159 -12.15 5.76 -2.10
N PHE A 160 -11.27 6.29 -2.96
CA PHE A 160 -11.66 6.85 -4.25
C PHE A 160 -12.07 5.75 -5.25
N TYR A 161 -11.56 4.53 -5.14
CA TYR A 161 -12.05 3.37 -5.90
C TYR A 161 -13.52 3.10 -5.62
N ILE A 162 -13.88 3.00 -4.33
CA ILE A 162 -15.28 2.80 -3.91
C ILE A 162 -16.14 3.97 -4.37
N THR A 163 -15.66 5.20 -4.21
CA THR A 163 -16.41 6.40 -4.61
C THR A 163 -16.60 6.52 -6.12
N ALA A 164 -15.62 6.06 -6.92
CA ALA A 164 -15.67 6.16 -8.39
C ALA A 164 -16.50 5.05 -9.05
N PHE A 165 -16.47 3.84 -8.50
CA PHE A 165 -17.07 2.66 -9.12
C PHE A 165 -18.24 2.07 -8.35
N GLY A 166 -18.51 2.57 -7.15
CA GLY A 166 -19.70 2.29 -6.37
C GLY A 166 -20.93 3.02 -6.90
N SER A 167 -22.11 2.52 -6.52
CA SER A 167 -23.41 3.10 -6.83
C SER A 167 -24.04 3.83 -5.65
N LEU A 168 -23.60 3.53 -4.42
CA LEU A 168 -24.05 4.14 -3.18
C LEU A 168 -23.11 5.27 -2.80
N SER A 169 -23.65 6.24 -2.08
CA SER A 169 -22.79 7.28 -1.50
C SER A 169 -21.93 6.69 -0.38
N LEU A 170 -20.69 7.16 -0.27
CA LEU A 170 -19.76 6.72 0.77
C LEU A 170 -20.32 6.90 2.19
N ILE A 171 -21.20 7.89 2.40
CA ILE A 171 -21.89 8.14 3.67
C ILE A 171 -22.83 6.97 4.04
N GLN A 172 -23.56 6.39 3.07
CA GLN A 172 -24.50 5.30 3.32
C GLN A 172 -23.79 4.02 3.79
N ILE A 173 -22.58 3.77 3.29
CA ILE A 173 -21.80 2.57 3.58
C ILE A 173 -20.66 2.82 4.58
N LEU A 174 -20.60 4.00 5.19
CA LEU A 174 -19.43 4.50 5.92
C LEU A 174 -18.83 3.50 6.95
N PRO A 175 -19.62 2.84 7.83
CA PRO A 175 -19.06 1.92 8.82
C PRO A 175 -18.38 0.70 8.18
N ILE A 176 -19.01 0.13 7.14
CA ILE A 176 -18.44 -1.02 6.43
C ILE A 176 -17.26 -0.56 5.55
N ALA A 177 -17.39 0.55 4.84
CA ALA A 177 -16.31 1.10 4.02
C ALA A 177 -15.06 1.37 4.85
N PHE A 178 -15.20 1.96 6.05
CA PHE A 178 -14.09 2.13 6.99
C PHE A 178 -13.42 0.80 7.35
N ALA A 179 -14.19 -0.21 7.76
CA ALA A 179 -13.65 -1.51 8.15
C ALA A 179 -12.94 -2.20 6.97
N VAL A 180 -13.57 -2.17 5.79
CA VAL A 180 -13.02 -2.76 4.57
C VAL A 180 -11.73 -2.07 4.17
N ILE A 181 -11.70 -0.74 4.07
CA ILE A 181 -10.49 0.02 3.69
C ILE A 181 -9.37 -0.21 4.73
N PHE A 182 -9.70 -0.16 6.02
CA PHE A 182 -8.71 -0.37 7.07
C PHE A 182 -8.04 -1.76 6.95
N VAL A 183 -8.83 -2.81 6.74
CA VAL A 183 -8.33 -4.18 6.53
C VAL A 183 -7.58 -4.31 5.21
N ALA A 184 -8.12 -3.71 4.14
CA ALA A 184 -7.58 -3.73 2.79
C ALA A 184 -6.21 -3.07 2.68
N VAL A 185 -5.93 -2.07 3.50
CA VAL A 185 -4.63 -1.40 3.55
C VAL A 185 -3.72 -2.11 4.56
N LEU A 186 -4.20 -2.38 5.77
CA LEU A 186 -3.37 -2.92 6.85
C LEU A 186 -2.77 -4.28 6.47
N ILE A 187 -3.58 -5.21 5.97
CA ILE A 187 -3.11 -6.58 5.75
C ILE A 187 -2.14 -6.67 4.56
N PRO A 188 -2.51 -6.26 3.34
CA PRO A 188 -1.65 -6.42 2.18
C PRO A 188 -0.42 -5.52 2.23
N CYS A 189 -0.56 -4.21 2.51
CA CYS A 189 0.56 -3.27 2.47
C CYS A 189 1.57 -3.51 3.60
N CYS A 190 1.13 -3.93 4.80
CA CYS A 190 2.11 -4.30 5.84
C CYS A 190 2.79 -5.64 5.50
N THR A 191 2.06 -6.58 4.88
CA THR A 191 2.63 -7.86 4.46
C THR A 191 3.62 -7.68 3.30
N SER A 192 3.36 -6.77 2.34
CA SER A 192 4.30 -6.48 1.24
C SER A 192 5.64 -6.02 1.74
N ASP A 193 5.63 -5.10 2.70
CA ASP A 193 6.85 -4.40 3.10
C ASP A 193 7.80 -5.29 3.91
N ILE A 194 7.28 -6.34 4.52
CA ILE A 194 8.02 -7.21 5.43
C ILE A 194 8.22 -8.59 4.82
N VAL A 195 7.15 -9.23 4.35
CA VAL A 195 7.20 -10.64 3.95
C VAL A 195 7.72 -10.78 2.53
N PHE A 196 7.26 -9.92 1.60
CA PHE A 196 7.49 -10.15 0.18
C PHE A 196 8.97 -10.06 -0.23
N PRO A 197 9.73 -8.98 0.04
CA PRO A 197 11.17 -8.95 -0.25
C PRO A 197 11.95 -10.08 0.43
N MET A 198 11.54 -10.46 1.64
CA MET A 198 12.24 -11.44 2.46
C MET A 198 12.15 -12.87 1.92
N LEU A 199 11.05 -13.20 1.22
CA LEU A 199 10.90 -14.50 0.55
C LEU A 199 12.00 -14.72 -0.51
N PHE A 200 12.51 -13.65 -1.12
CA PHE A 200 13.50 -13.71 -2.21
C PHE A 200 14.95 -13.44 -1.77
N ILE A 201 15.17 -12.96 -0.54
CA ILE A 201 16.51 -12.70 0.00
C ILE A 201 17.22 -13.99 0.43
N GLY A 202 16.50 -15.00 0.93
CA GLY A 202 17.02 -16.33 1.27
C GLY A 202 17.95 -16.39 2.50
N LYS A 203 17.62 -17.25 3.49
CA LYS A 203 18.36 -17.64 4.74
C LYS A 203 19.09 -16.57 5.58
N ALA A 204 19.11 -15.29 5.24
CA ALA A 204 19.66 -14.22 6.07
C ALA A 204 18.65 -13.74 7.15
N PHE A 205 17.99 -14.68 7.82
CA PHE A 205 17.04 -14.38 8.90
C PHE A 205 17.79 -14.38 10.24
N GLU A 206 18.58 -13.34 10.48
CA GLU A 206 19.01 -12.95 11.82
C GLU A 206 18.93 -11.44 11.97
N THR A 207 17.74 -10.88 12.14
CA THR A 207 17.63 -9.63 12.89
C THR A 207 16.28 -9.52 13.59
N GLU A 208 16.36 -9.18 14.87
CA GLU A 208 15.26 -8.65 15.70
C GLU A 208 14.36 -7.63 14.98
N PRO A 209 13.10 -7.48 15.45
CA PRO A 209 12.14 -6.51 14.91
C PRO A 209 12.74 -5.11 14.77
N THR A 210 12.50 -4.48 13.62
CA THR A 210 12.95 -3.10 13.35
C THR A 210 12.42 -2.12 14.41
N ALA A 211 11.21 -2.38 14.93
CA ALA A 211 10.62 -1.65 16.04
C ALA A 211 11.38 -1.82 17.38
N HIS A 212 11.97 -3.00 17.63
CA HIS A 212 12.76 -3.27 18.84
C HIS A 212 14.04 -2.43 18.87
N LYS A 213 14.71 -2.26 17.71
CA LYS A 213 15.90 -1.39 17.59
C LYS A 213 15.60 0.08 17.86
N ILE A 214 14.41 0.57 17.55
CA ILE A 214 14.01 1.96 17.83
C ILE A 214 13.83 2.17 19.34
N PHE A 215 13.25 1.20 20.05
CA PHE A 215 12.97 1.31 21.48
C PHE A 215 14.18 1.02 22.39
N VAL A 216 15.02 0.04 22.06
CA VAL A 216 16.26 -0.23 22.83
C VAL A 216 17.17 1.00 22.81
N LYS A 217 17.25 1.70 21.68
CA LYS A 217 18.03 2.94 21.57
C LYS A 217 17.43 4.12 22.36
N LYS A 218 16.13 4.07 22.65
CA LYS A 218 15.40 5.07 23.45
C LYS A 218 15.41 4.76 24.95
N LYS A 219 15.63 3.50 25.33
CA LYS A 219 15.75 3.03 26.72
C LYS A 219 17.19 3.08 27.25
N LEU A 220 18.18 3.18 26.36
CA LEU A 220 19.61 3.35 26.65
C LEU A 220 20.09 4.81 26.55
N ARG A 221 19.15 5.77 26.54
CA ARG A 221 19.41 7.21 26.65
C ARG A 221 18.63 7.79 27.82
#